data_AF-A0AAV3T5M2-F1
#
_entry.id   AF-A0AAV3T5M2-F1
#
_cell.length_a   1.000
_cell.length_b   1.000
_cell.length_c   1.000
_cell.angle_alpha   90.00
_cell.angle_beta   90.00
_cell.angle_gamma   90.00
#
_symmetry.space_group_name_H-M   'P 1'
#
loop_
_entity.id
_entity.type
_entity.pdbx_description
1 polymer ?
#
loop_
_entity_poly.entity_id
_entity_poly.type
_entity_poly.pdbx_seq_one_letter_code
_entity_poly.pdbx_strand_id
1 'polypeptide(L)' 'MRFRCARCGYERDSVSAVADHLRADHDCEDFGWSLERVPEAPHERVATALSNLPLRLRNLGRRARGG' A
#
# COMPACT_ATOMS: atom_id res chain seq x y z
N MET A 1 -7.49 3.57 -11.71
CA MET A 1 -7.08 3.56 -10.29
C MET A 1 -5.68 3.02 -10.21
N ARG A 2 -4.76 3.70 -9.51
CA ARG A 2 -3.36 3.26 -9.39
C ARG A 2 -3.08 2.71 -8.00
N PHE A 3 -2.18 1.74 -7.93
CA PHE A 3 -1.76 1.05 -6.72
C PHE A 3 -0.26 1.09 -6.60
N ARG A 4 0.23 1.23 -5.36
CA ARG A 4 1.63 1.35 -5.03
C ARG A 4 2.03 0.34 -3.97
N CYS A 5 3.15 -0.34 -4.17
CA CYS A 5 3.78 -1.15 -3.15
C CYS A 5 4.34 -0.26 -2.04
N ALA A 6 3.88 -0.44 -0.80
CA ALA A 6 4.31 0.35 0.35
C ALA A 6 5.77 0.09 0.76
N ARG A 7 6.39 -0.99 0.26
CA ARG A 7 7.77 -1.38 0.60
C ARG A 7 8.82 -0.75 -0.31
N CYS A 8 8.60 -0.79 -1.62
CA CYS A 8 9.59 -0.37 -2.62
C CYS A 8 9.10 0.73 -3.57
N GLY A 9 7.82 1.11 -3.49
CA GLY A 9 7.25 2.15 -4.35
C GLY A 9 6.87 1.71 -5.76
N TYR A 10 6.92 0.41 -6.09
CA TYR A 10 6.45 -0.11 -7.38
C TYR A 10 4.97 0.23 -7.63
N GLU A 11 4.66 0.80 -8.80
CA GLU A 11 3.31 1.25 -9.14
C GLU A 11 2.73 0.56 -10.38
N ARG A 12 1.47 0.14 -10.27
CA ARG A 12 0.65 -0.40 -11.38
C ARG A 12 -0.81 0.02 -11.24
N ASP A 13 -1.55 -0.06 -12.34
CA ASP A 13 -2.99 0.20 -12.43
C ASP A 13 -3.86 -1.03 -12.09
N SER A 14 -3.23 -2.16 -11.76
CA SER A 14 -3.90 -3.40 -11.38
C SER A 14 -3.49 -3.87 -9.98
N VAL A 15 -4.49 -4.19 -9.14
CA VAL A 15 -4.27 -4.81 -7.83
C VAL A 15 -3.51 -6.12 -7.98
N SER A 16 -3.91 -6.96 -8.95
CA SER A 16 -3.28 -8.25 -9.20
C SER A 16 -1.81 -8.11 -9.58
N ALA A 17 -1.46 -7.08 -10.37
CA ALA A 17 -0.07 -6.86 -10.78
C ALA A 17 0.83 -6.43 -9.61
N VAL A 18 0.34 -5.54 -8.73
CA VAL A 18 1.07 -5.24 -7.48
C VAL A 18 1.06 -6.45 -6.55
N ALA A 19 0.07 -7.33 -6.71
CA ALA A 19 -0.01 -8.53 -5.92
C ALA A 19 1.05 -9.57 -6.24
N ASP A 20 1.21 -9.84 -7.52
CA ASP A 20 2.24 -10.77 -7.97
C ASP A 20 3.63 -10.23 -7.60
N HIS A 21 3.84 -8.91 -7.69
CA HIS A 21 5.04 -8.25 -7.21
C HIS A 21 5.30 -8.45 -5.70
N LEU A 22 4.30 -8.23 -4.83
CA LEU A 22 4.47 -8.41 -3.38
C LEU A 22 4.86 -9.84 -2.99
N ARG A 23 4.35 -10.84 -3.72
CA ARG A 23 4.74 -12.24 -3.53
C ARG A 23 6.14 -12.50 -4.06
N ALA A 24 6.42 -12.09 -5.30
CA ALA A 24 7.66 -12.41 -5.99
C ALA A 24 8.89 -11.69 -5.40
N ASP A 25 8.74 -10.41 -5.04
CA ASP A 25 9.87 -9.55 -4.67
C ASP A 25 10.02 -9.32 -3.15
N HIS A 26 8.97 -9.58 -2.38
CA HIS A 26 8.93 -9.25 -0.95
C HIS A 26 8.51 -10.41 -0.04
N ASP A 27 8.24 -11.58 -0.62
CA ASP A 27 7.74 -12.78 0.07
C ASP A 27 6.59 -12.44 1.03
N CYS A 28 5.71 -11.53 0.58
CA CYS A 28 4.68 -10.92 1.42
C CYS A 28 3.29 -11.37 0.95
N GLU A 29 2.71 -12.32 1.67
CA GLU A 29 1.33 -12.80 1.42
C GLU A 29 0.25 -11.85 2.00
N ASP A 30 0.68 -10.93 2.86
CA ASP A 30 -0.19 -10.08 3.67
C ASP A 30 -0.66 -8.83 2.90
N PHE A 31 -1.51 -9.10 1.89
CA PHE A 31 -1.95 -8.20 0.82
C PHE A 31 -2.51 -6.87 1.29
N GLY A 32 -3.44 -6.93 2.25
CA GLY A 32 -4.16 -5.75 2.75
C GLY A 32 -3.26 -4.74 3.44
N TRP A 33 -2.02 -5.14 3.77
CA TRP A 33 -1.13 -4.36 4.61
C TRP A 33 0.21 -3.97 3.96
N SER A 34 0.32 -4.12 2.63
CA SER A 34 1.48 -3.64 1.86
C SER A 34 1.10 -2.93 0.55
N LEU A 35 -0.19 -2.67 0.33
CA LEU A 35 -0.72 -2.10 -0.90
C LEU A 35 -1.38 -0.74 -0.66
N GLU A 36 -0.82 0.34 -1.20
CA GLU A 36 -1.39 1.68 -1.11
C GLU A 36 -2.20 2.01 -2.36
N ARG A 37 -3.37 2.63 -2.18
CA ARG A 37 -4.10 3.26 -3.29
C ARG A 37 -3.50 4.64 -3.58
N VAL A 38 -3.38 4.96 -4.86
CA VAL A 38 -2.92 6.26 -5.35
C VAL A 38 -4.12 6.97 -5.99
N PRO A 39 -4.49 8.18 -5.53
CA PRO A 39 -5.61 8.91 -6.09
C PRO A 39 -5.26 9.44 -7.48
N GLU A 40 -6.16 9.30 -8.45
CA GLU A 40 -5.97 9.80 -9.82
C GLU A 40 -6.56 11.20 -9.98
N ALA A 41 -7.56 11.53 -9.16
CA ALA A 41 -8.19 12.85 -9.15
C ALA A 41 -8.19 13.50 -7.75
N PRO A 42 -8.25 14.85 -7.66
CA PRO A 42 -8.25 15.54 -6.37
C PRO A 42 -9.40 15.14 -5.43
N HIS A 43 -10.58 14.85 -5.98
CA HIS A 43 -11.75 14.47 -5.19
C HIS A 43 -11.62 13.07 -4.53
N GLU A 44 -10.74 12.21 -5.05
CA GLU A 44 -10.50 10.87 -4.51
C GLU A 44 -9.54 10.87 -3.32
N ARG A 45 -8.86 12.01 -3.05
CA ARG A 45 -7.79 12.09 -2.05
C ARG A 45 -8.25 11.68 -0.65
N VAL A 46 -9.44 12.11 -0.23
CA VAL A 46 -9.97 11.80 1.11
C VAL A 46 -10.30 10.33 1.24
N ALA A 47 -11.07 9.78 0.28
CA ALA A 47 -11.40 8.36 0.25
C ALA A 47 -10.14 7.49 0.18
N THR A 48 -9.13 7.91 -0.58
CA THR A 48 -7.84 7.21 -0.68
C THR A 48 -7.03 7.28 0.62
N ALA A 49 -7.00 8.44 1.28
CA ALA A 49 -6.33 8.60 2.57
C ALA A 49 -6.96 7.70 3.65
N LEU A 50 -8.28 7.59 3.69
CA LEU A 50 -9.00 6.68 4.58
C LEU A 50 -8.74 5.21 4.23
N SER A 51 -8.76 4.86 2.94
CA SER A 51 -8.41 3.50 2.49
C SER A 51 -7.00 3.08 2.94
N ASN A 52 -6.06 4.02 2.93
CA ASN A 52 -4.66 3.80 3.31
C ASN A 52 -4.39 3.94 4.82
N LEU A 53 -5.39 4.27 5.65
CA LEU A 53 -5.19 4.54 7.08
C LEU A 53 -4.66 3.31 7.87
N PRO A 54 -5.18 2.09 7.68
CA PRO A 54 -4.68 0.91 8.40
C PRO A 54 -3.18 0.65 8.17
N LEU A 55 -2.71 0.85 6.94
CA LEU A 55 -1.30 0.74 6.56
C LEU A 55 -0.43 1.72 7.34
N ARG A 56 -0.87 2.98 7.42
CA ARG A 56 -0.14 4.04 8.13
C ARG A 56 -0.05 3.74 9.63
N LEU A 57 -1.15 3.29 10.24
CA LEU A 57 -1.18 2.91 11.65
C LEU A 57 -0.25 1.71 11.94
N ARG A 58 -0.25 0.69 11.08
CA ARG A 58 0.67 -0.46 11.19
C ARG A 58 2.12 -0.01 11.11
N ASN A 59 2.46 0.84 10.14
CA ASN A 59 3.82 1.34 9.94
C ASN A 59 4.29 2.19 11.12
N LEU A 60 3.40 3.01 11.70
CA LEU A 60 3.68 3.75 12.94
C LEU A 60 3.94 2.81 14.11
N GLY A 61 3.09 1.80 14.31
CA GLY A 61 3.28 0.80 15.37
C GLY A 61 4.58 0.00 15.22
N ARG A 62 5.01 -0.30 13.98
CA ARG A 62 6.29 -0.96 13.71
C ARG A 62 7.48 -0.08 14.08
N ARG A 63 7.42 1.22 13.74
CA ARG A 63 8.46 2.20 14.12
C ARG A 63 8.55 2.39 15.63
N ALA A 64 7.41 2.44 16.32
CA ALA A 64 7.37 2.60 17.77
C ALA A 64 7.96 1.42 18.56
N ARG A 65 8.03 0.22 17.95
CA ARG A 65 8.60 -1.00 18.58
C ARG A 65 10.07 -1.24 18.22
N GLY A 66 10.61 -0.53 17.24
CA GLY A 66 11.99 -0.70 16.76
C GLY A 66 12.91 0.47 17.12
N GLY A 67 12.51 1.32 18.07
CA GLY A 67 13.29 2.45 18.60
C GLY A 67 13.68 2.21 20.05
#